data_AF-A0A535JAC9-F1
#
_entry.id   AF-A0A535JAC9-F1
#
_cell.length_a   1.000
_cell.length_b   1.000
_cell.length_c   1.000
_cell.angle_alpha   90.00
_cell.angle_beta   90.00
_cell.angle_gamma   90.00
#
_symmetry.space_group_name_H-M   'P 1'
#
loop_
_entity.id
_entity.type
_entity.pdbx_description
1 polymer ?
#
loop_
_entity_poly.entity_id
_entity_poly.type
_entity_poly.pdbx_seq_one_letter_code
_entity_poly.pdbx_strand_id
1 'polypeptide(L)' 'DPRKVLARSPAPILAPGTAYERLGLFNDTIFSCGVIHLDDDTIRMYYGAADSCIAAADFSVREIIASLEPWPT' A
#
# COMPACT_ATOMS: atom_id res chain seq x y z
N ASP A 1 5.77 14.00 -17.75
CA ASP A 1 4.71 14.78 -17.10
C ASP A 1 4.03 13.89 -16.08
N PRO A 2 4.34 14.03 -14.77
CA PRO A 2 3.81 13.14 -13.73
C PRO A 2 2.29 13.27 -13.53
N ARG A 3 1.64 14.27 -14.13
CA ARG A 3 0.18 14.40 -14.16
C ARG A 3 -0.49 13.42 -15.13
N LYS A 4 0.29 12.80 -16.04
CA LYS A 4 -0.19 11.78 -16.96
C LYS A 4 -0.11 10.41 -16.30
N VAL A 5 -1.26 9.88 -15.91
CA VAL A 5 -1.37 8.52 -15.37
C VAL A 5 -1.26 7.52 -16.53
N LEU A 6 -0.29 6.62 -16.47
CA LEU A 6 -0.08 5.57 -17.48
C LEU A 6 -0.87 4.31 -17.15
N ALA A 7 -0.87 3.93 -15.88
CA ALA A 7 -1.51 2.73 -15.37
C ALA A 7 -1.91 2.94 -13.90
N ARG A 8 -2.90 2.18 -13.43
CA ARG A 8 -3.37 2.20 -12.04
C ARG A 8 -3.76 0.79 -11.61
N SER A 9 -3.56 0.46 -10.34
CA SER A 9 -4.01 -0.83 -9.82
C SER A 9 -5.55 -0.87 -9.81
N PRO A 10 -6.19 -1.95 -10.27
CA PRO A 10 -7.64 -2.08 -10.27
C PRO A 10 -8.23 -2.27 -8.86
N ALA A 11 -7.40 -2.64 -7.88
CA ALA A 11 -7.79 -2.84 -6.49
C ALA A 11 -6.69 -2.32 -5.53
N PRO A 12 -6.99 -2.11 -4.24
CA PRO A 12 -5.97 -1.81 -3.25
C PRO A 12 -4.93 -2.94 -3.13
N ILE A 13 -3.65 -2.60 -3.06
CA ILE A 13 -2.58 -3.58 -2.81
C ILE A 13 -2.53 -4.06 -1.35
N LEU A 14 -3.17 -3.32 -0.44
CA LEU A 14 -3.33 -3.64 0.97
C LEU A 14 -4.68 -3.09 1.47
N ALA A 15 -5.39 -3.88 2.25
CA ALA A 15 -6.67 -3.52 2.87
C ALA A 15 -6.77 -4.13 4.28
N PRO A 16 -7.58 -3.56 5.18
CA PRO A 16 -7.75 -4.05 6.54
C PRO A 16 -8.20 -5.52 6.60
N GLY A 17 -7.35 -6.39 7.14
CA GLY A 17 -7.58 -7.81 7.34
C GLY A 17 -7.32 -8.25 8.78
N THR A 18 -6.39 -7.62 9.48
CA THR A 18 -6.01 -8.02 10.85
C THR A 18 -6.80 -7.25 11.91
N ALA A 19 -6.82 -7.77 13.15
CA ALA A 19 -7.52 -7.11 14.25
C ALA A 19 -7.00 -5.69 14.53
N TYR A 20 -5.68 -5.47 14.42
CA TYR A 20 -5.07 -4.16 14.66
C TYR A 20 -5.31 -3.16 13.52
N GLU A 21 -5.72 -3.62 12.34
CA GLU A 21 -6.15 -2.77 11.21
C GLU A 21 -7.65 -2.46 11.24
N ARG A 22 -8.44 -3.35 11.86
CA ARG A 22 -9.91 -3.26 11.88
C ARG A 22 -10.46 -2.58 13.13
N LEU A 23 -9.74 -2.64 14.25
CA LEU A 23 -10.21 -2.16 15.55
C LEU A 23 -9.24 -1.15 16.14
N GLY A 24 -9.71 0.08 16.36
CA GLY A 24 -8.89 1.16 16.89
C GLY A 24 -9.66 2.47 17.10
N LEU A 25 -8.94 3.60 17.09
CA LEU A 25 -9.53 4.93 17.09
C LEU A 25 -10.40 5.17 15.86
N PHE A 26 -9.98 4.67 14.70
CA PHE A 26 -10.75 4.70 13.46
C PHE A 26 -10.72 3.33 12.79
N ASN A 27 -11.86 2.62 12.81
CA ASN A 27 -11.94 1.23 12.38
C ASN A 27 -11.69 1.07 10.87
N ASP A 28 -11.30 -0.16 10.50
CA ASP A 28 -11.11 -0.60 9.10
C ASP A 28 -10.26 0.38 8.27
N THR A 29 -9.10 0.79 8.81
CA THR A 29 -8.28 1.83 8.19
C THR A 29 -6.79 1.49 8.15
N ILE A 30 -6.21 1.77 6.98
CA ILE A 30 -4.78 1.67 6.69
C ILE A 30 -4.37 2.97 5.99
N PHE A 31 -3.28 3.60 6.43
CA PHE A 31 -2.72 4.79 5.78
C PHE A 31 -1.20 4.66 5.62
N SER A 32 -0.69 4.74 4.39
CA SER A 32 0.75 4.61 4.13
C SER A 32 1.52 5.85 4.57
N CYS A 33 2.60 5.64 5.33
CA CYS A 33 3.36 6.72 5.98
C CYS A 33 4.80 6.84 5.48
N GLY A 34 5.38 5.77 4.94
CA GLY A 34 6.74 5.78 4.42
C GLY A 34 7.15 4.44 3.84
N VAL A 35 8.19 4.46 3.01
CA VAL A 35 8.72 3.27 2.35
C VAL A 35 10.25 3.28 2.39
N ILE A 36 10.84 2.11 2.62
CA ILE A 36 12.28 1.88 2.45
C ILE A 36 12.52 0.70 1.51
N HIS A 37 13.64 0.74 0.79
CA HIS A 37 14.12 -0.43 0.06
C HIS A 37 14.78 -1.41 1.04
N LEU A 38 14.40 -2.69 0.95
CA LEU A 38 15.11 -3.77 1.62
C LEU A 38 16.18 -4.37 0.69
N ASP A 39 15.87 -4.43 -0.61
CA ASP A 39 16.75 -4.85 -1.68
C ASP A 39 16.29 -4.24 -3.04
N ASP A 40 16.74 -4.82 -4.17
CA ASP A 40 16.45 -4.35 -5.52
C ASP A 40 14.97 -4.51 -5.95
N ASP A 41 14.22 -5.41 -5.32
CA ASP A 41 12.80 -5.67 -5.65
C ASP A 41 11.86 -5.47 -4.46
N THR A 42 12.33 -5.73 -3.24
CA THR A 42 11.51 -5.69 -2.04
C THR A 42 11.54 -4.31 -1.38
N ILE A 43 10.35 -3.77 -1.11
CA ILE A 43 10.16 -2.59 -0.28
C ILE A 43 9.46 -2.95 1.03
N ARG A 44 9.77 -2.23 2.10
CA ARG A 44 8.97 -2.20 3.34
C ARG A 44 8.19 -0.91 3.41
N MET A 45 6.87 -1.01 3.41
CA MET A 45 5.97 0.11 3.66
C MET A 45 5.56 0.13 5.13
N TYR A 46 5.81 1.25 5.80
CA TYR A 46 5.25 1.56 7.11
C TYR A 46 3.90 2.23 6.93
N TYR A 47 2.90 1.78 7.67
CA TYR A 47 1.54 2.30 7.60
C TYR A 47 0.92 2.43 8.98
N GLY A 48 0.04 3.41 9.15
CA GLY A 48 -0.84 3.52 10.30
C GLY A 48 -1.99 2.52 10.17
N ALA A 49 -2.28 1.80 11.25
CA ALA A 49 -3.37 0.82 11.33
C ALA A 49 -4.40 1.27 12.38
N ALA A 50 -5.65 1.40 11.93
CA ALA A 50 -6.80 1.85 12.71
C ALA A 50 -6.57 3.12 13.57
N ASP A 51 -5.74 4.06 13.11
CA ASP A 51 -5.26 5.24 13.85
C ASP A 51 -4.76 4.93 15.28
N SER A 52 -4.22 3.72 15.48
CA SER A 52 -3.89 3.20 16.83
C SER A 52 -2.44 2.72 16.95
N CYS A 53 -1.86 2.23 15.86
CA CYS A 53 -0.46 1.78 15.85
C CYS A 53 0.19 1.98 14.47
N ILE A 54 1.50 1.76 14.44
CA ILE A 54 2.27 1.63 13.20
C ILE A 54 2.53 0.14 12.97
N ALA A 55 2.29 -0.29 11.74
CA ALA A 55 2.61 -1.61 11.24
C ALA A 55 3.50 -1.50 9.99
N ALA A 56 4.01 -2.63 9.52
CA ALA A 56 4.83 -2.72 8.33
C ALA A 56 4.40 -3.91 7.47
N ALA A 57 4.44 -3.73 6.15
CA ALA A 57 4.22 -4.79 5.17
C ALA A 57 5.30 -4.69 4.08
N ASP A 58 5.76 -5.86 3.64
CA ASP A 58 6.77 -5.98 2.59
C ASP A 58 6.11 -6.33 1.27
N PHE A 59 6.56 -5.72 0.18
CA PHE A 59 6.01 -5.92 -1.16
C PHE A 59 7.12 -6.04 -2.20
N SER A 60 6.90 -6.84 -3.23
CA SER A 60 7.68 -6.80 -4.47
C SER A 60 7.22 -5.64 -5.34
N VAL A 61 8.16 -4.79 -5.76
CA VAL A 61 7.90 -3.69 -6.70
C VAL A 61 7.51 -4.25 -8.07
N ARG A 62 8.18 -5.32 -8.53
CA ARG A 62 7.82 -5.97 -9.82
C ARG A 62 6.39 -6.47 -9.81
N GLU A 63 5.94 -7.10 -8.73
CA GLU A 63 4.55 -7.58 -8.62
C GLU A 63 3.56 -6.43 -8.61
N ILE A 64 3.83 -5.34 -7.86
CA ILE A 64 2.98 -4.14 -7.87
C ILE A 64 2.87 -3.58 -9.28
N ILE A 65 3.98 -3.38 -10.00
CA ILE A 65 3.98 -2.83 -11.36
C ILE A 65 3.26 -3.77 -12.34
N ALA A 66 3.45 -5.09 -12.22
CA ALA A 66 2.78 -6.08 -13.05
C ALA A 66 1.25 -6.13 -12.81
N SER A 67 0.79 -5.72 -11.62
CA SER A 67 -0.65 -5.68 -11.29
C SER A 67 -1.39 -4.47 -11.86
N LEU A 68 -0.69 -3.47 -12.40
CA LEU A 68 -1.32 -2.24 -12.88
C LEU A 68 -1.97 -2.46 -14.25
N GLU A 69 -3.16 -1.89 -14.43
CA GLU A 69 -3.87 -1.87 -15.71
C GLU A 69 -3.72 -0.51 -16.39
N PRO A 70 -3.69 -0.44 -17.74
CA PRO A 70 -3.65 0.82 -18.46
C PRO A 70 -4.77 1.76 -18.02
N TRP A 71 -4.41 3.02 -17.73
CA TRP A 71 -5.40 4.00 -17.33
C TRP A 71 -6.16 4.49 -18.57
N PRO A 72 -7.51 4.43 -18.59
CA PRO A 72 -8.28 4.94 -19.73
C PRO A 72 -8.03 6.44 -19.88
N THR A 73 -7.41 6.81 -21.00
CA THR A 73 -7.08 8.19 -21.37
C THR A 73 -8.26 8.90 -22.00
#